data_AF-A0A2C9JXJ0-F1
#
_entry.id   AF-A0A2C9JXJ0-F1
#
_cell.length_a   1.000
_cell.length_b   1.000
_cell.length_c   1.000
_cell.angle_alpha   90.00
_cell.angle_beta   90.00
_cell.angle_gamma   90.00
#
_symmetry.space_group_name_H-M   'P 1'
#
loop_
_entity.id
_entity.type
_entity.pdbx_description
1 polymer ?
#
loop_
_entity_poly.entity_id
_entity_poly.type
_entity_poly.pdbx_seq_one_letter_code
_entity_poly.pdbx_strand_id
1 'polypeptide(L)'
;MSPSSDIFDDFLLEALRVTFIFPANFILSVVGVLTNIFNMLVQMRLGLKSSMAIGIFALSVTDLVVTFLQLVISVCYVLDKIYPDYGIDFWAVGVFVFSWARYMFFFVSGWITTTISIERCFCVVSPFQVRTIFTKKRCVAAILFIYAVHFSLIVPIYAVQKLIWTSTSSCEDNQTVTSMFTFTIVFTEEFIDVQVILNNVYAIALSVTSQCIIIVCTIWMIYSLKSSARVRVDENQAILTKPNFTVLSERERRMVKVVLGLVILLTSCNIPRYAIICVYYFLPGMNAGSYKNLSDFLWDISDLLSVINCSSNFFVYLLLNVNFKKTLATLFN
;
A
#
# COMPACT_ATOMS: atom_id res chain seq x y z
N MET A 1 5.08 -2.84 39.41
CA MET A 1 5.63 -3.34 38.14
C MET A 1 6.84 -2.49 37.82
N SER A 2 8.02 -3.09 37.67
CA SER A 2 9.24 -2.39 37.27
C SER A 2 9.01 -1.65 35.94
N PRO A 3 9.61 -0.48 35.72
CA PRO A 3 9.56 0.15 34.40
C PRO A 3 10.23 -0.81 33.43
N SER A 4 9.45 -1.40 32.52
CA SER A 4 10.01 -2.14 31.40
C SER A 4 10.86 -1.14 30.64
N SER A 5 12.19 -1.32 30.71
CA SER A 5 13.13 -0.53 29.93
C SER A 5 12.88 -0.88 28.47
N ASP A 6 12.07 -0.07 27.80
CA ASP A 6 11.87 -0.16 26.36
C ASP A 6 13.26 -0.09 25.71
N ILE A 7 13.51 -0.95 24.72
CA ILE A 7 14.83 -1.04 24.06
C ILE A 7 15.14 0.26 23.33
N PHE A 8 14.09 0.99 22.95
CA PHE A 8 14.11 2.33 22.40
C PHE A 8 13.70 3.34 23.47
N ASP A 9 14.61 4.25 23.83
CA ASP A 9 14.22 5.42 24.63
C ASP A 9 13.38 6.41 23.81
N ASP A 10 12.62 7.25 24.50
CA ASP A 10 11.72 8.21 23.86
C ASP A 10 12.49 9.22 22.99
N PHE A 11 13.71 9.58 23.41
CA PHE A 11 14.57 10.51 22.70
C PHE A 11 15.02 9.94 21.34
N LEU A 12 15.45 8.68 21.28
CA LEU A 12 15.86 8.02 20.05
C LEU A 12 14.69 7.87 19.09
N LEU A 13 13.52 7.46 19.58
CA LEU A 13 12.32 7.36 18.74
C LEU A 13 11.97 8.71 18.11
N GLU A 14 11.91 9.76 18.93
CA GLU A 14 11.60 11.11 18.47
C GLU A 14 12.66 11.64 17.49
N ALA A 15 13.95 11.40 17.78
CA ALA A 15 15.04 11.78 16.88
C ALA A 15 14.90 11.10 15.51
N LEU A 16 14.61 9.79 15.47
CA LEU A 16 14.37 9.07 14.21
C LEU A 16 13.13 9.57 13.47
N ARG A 17 12.06 9.89 14.21
CA ARG A 17 10.82 10.42 13.63
C ARG A 17 11.07 11.77 12.93
N VAL A 18 11.68 12.71 13.64
CA VAL A 18 11.92 14.07 13.15
C VAL A 18 13.00 14.11 12.06
N THR A 19 14.08 13.34 12.18
CA THR A 19 15.21 13.43 11.25
C THR A 19 15.04 12.55 10.00
N PHE A 20 14.31 11.45 10.09
CA PHE A 20 14.25 10.45 9.02
C PHE A 20 12.82 10.12 8.59
N ILE A 21 11.99 9.58 9.48
CA ILE A 21 10.68 8.97 9.11
C ILE A 21 9.74 10.01 8.49
N PHE A 22 9.46 11.12 9.18
CA PHE A 22 8.48 12.10 8.71
C PHE A 22 8.97 12.88 7.49
N PRO A 23 10.23 13.35 7.43
CA PRO A 23 10.77 13.96 6.22
C PRO A 23 10.70 13.03 5.01
N ALA A 24 11.09 11.75 5.17
CA ALA A 24 11.03 10.77 4.08
C ALA A 24 9.59 10.53 3.63
N ASN A 25 8.66 10.31 4.56
CA ASN A 25 7.24 10.15 4.25
C ASN A 25 6.65 11.37 3.55
N PHE A 26 6.98 12.59 4.00
CA PHE A 26 6.51 13.82 3.38
C PHE A 26 6.98 13.92 1.92
N ILE A 27 8.28 13.76 1.67
CA ILE A 27 8.86 13.83 0.32
C ILE A 27 8.25 12.76 -0.59
N LEU A 28 8.20 11.51 -0.12
CA LEU A 28 7.64 10.40 -0.91
C LEU A 28 6.14 10.56 -1.16
N SER A 29 5.40 11.15 -0.23
CA SER A 29 3.97 11.45 -0.40
C SER A 29 3.75 12.52 -1.46
N VAL A 30 4.55 13.59 -1.46
CA VAL A 30 4.51 14.62 -2.51
C VAL A 30 4.85 14.02 -3.87
N VAL A 31 5.93 13.24 -3.95
CA VAL A 31 6.29 12.51 -5.17
C VAL A 31 5.15 11.60 -5.61
N GLY A 32 4.57 10.84 -4.68
CA GLY A 32 3.49 9.90 -4.94
C GLY A 32 2.21 10.56 -5.45
N VAL A 33 1.83 11.71 -4.90
CA VAL A 33 0.71 12.51 -5.40
C VAL A 33 0.96 12.92 -6.85
N LEU A 34 2.13 13.51 -7.13
CA LEU A 34 2.47 13.97 -8.48
C LEU A 34 2.56 12.82 -9.49
N THR A 35 3.26 11.74 -9.15
CA THR A 35 3.49 10.61 -10.05
C THR A 35 2.19 9.86 -10.37
N ASN A 36 1.28 9.72 -9.41
CA ASN A 36 -0.02 9.09 -9.64
C ASN A 36 -0.96 9.97 -10.47
N ILE A 37 -0.92 11.30 -10.31
CA ILE A 37 -1.62 12.23 -11.21
C ILE A 37 -1.10 12.06 -12.64
N PHE A 38 0.23 12.04 -12.85
CA PHE A 38 0.78 11.82 -14.19
C PHE A 38 0.40 10.46 -14.77
N ASN A 39 0.41 9.39 -13.96
CA ASN A 39 -0.07 8.08 -14.39
C ASN A 39 -1.52 8.15 -14.90
N MET A 40 -2.41 8.79 -14.15
CA MET A 40 -3.80 8.96 -14.54
C MET A 40 -3.94 9.74 -15.85
N LEU A 41 -3.25 10.88 -15.99
CA LEU A 41 -3.26 11.70 -17.21
C LEU A 41 -2.81 10.90 -18.44
N VAL A 42 -1.72 10.14 -18.32
CA VAL A 42 -1.22 9.30 -19.41
C VAL A 42 -2.22 8.20 -19.76
N GLN A 43 -2.81 7.52 -18.78
CA GLN A 43 -3.80 6.46 -19.04
C GLN A 43 -5.08 6.98 -19.69
N MET A 44 -5.55 8.17 -19.28
CA MET A 44 -6.67 8.85 -19.94
C MET A 44 -6.34 9.20 -21.39
N ARG A 45 -5.11 9.69 -21.66
CA ARG A 45 -4.66 10.00 -23.02
C ARG A 45 -4.53 8.74 -23.91
N LEU A 46 -4.16 7.61 -23.33
CA LEU A 46 -4.18 6.30 -23.99
C LEU A 46 -5.60 5.74 -24.21
N GLY A 47 -6.62 6.36 -23.60
CA GLY A 47 -8.04 6.12 -23.86
C GLY A 47 -8.64 4.90 -23.15
N LEU A 48 -8.01 4.40 -22.08
CA LEU A 48 -8.51 3.29 -21.25
C LEU A 48 -9.09 2.11 -22.06
N LYS A 49 -8.42 1.76 -23.17
CA LYS A 49 -8.98 0.86 -24.19
C LYS A 49 -8.97 -0.62 -23.79
N SER A 50 -8.37 -1.00 -22.67
CA SER A 50 -8.23 -2.39 -22.21
C SER A 50 -8.53 -2.52 -20.72
N SER A 51 -8.89 -3.73 -20.29
CA SER A 51 -8.97 -4.13 -18.87
C SER A 51 -7.72 -3.73 -18.10
N MET A 52 -6.53 -3.96 -18.68
CA MET A 52 -5.25 -3.54 -18.10
C MET A 52 -5.20 -2.04 -17.81
N ALA A 53 -5.59 -1.22 -18.78
CA ALA A 53 -5.52 0.23 -18.65
C ALA A 53 -6.49 0.73 -17.57
N ILE A 54 -7.65 0.10 -17.45
CA ILE A 54 -8.61 0.35 -16.37
C ILE A 54 -7.99 -0.01 -15.02
N GLY A 55 -7.38 -1.19 -14.90
CA GLY A 55 -6.70 -1.62 -13.68
C GLY A 55 -5.58 -0.67 -13.26
N ILE A 56 -4.70 -0.28 -14.19
CA ILE A 56 -3.60 0.66 -13.92
C ILE A 56 -4.13 2.04 -13.53
N PHE A 57 -5.19 2.51 -14.18
CA PHE A 57 -5.83 3.77 -13.83
C PHE A 57 -6.42 3.72 -12.42
N ALA A 58 -7.20 2.67 -12.09
CA ALA A 58 -7.75 2.49 -10.76
C ALA A 58 -6.67 2.34 -9.69
N LEU A 59 -5.57 1.65 -10.01
CA LEU A 59 -4.39 1.55 -9.14
C LEU A 59 -3.82 2.94 -8.85
N SER A 60 -3.66 3.78 -9.89
CA SER A 60 -3.14 5.15 -9.74
C SER A 60 -4.09 6.04 -8.92
N VAL A 61 -5.41 5.91 -9.09
CA VAL A 61 -6.40 6.61 -8.26
C VAL A 61 -6.27 6.19 -6.79
N THR A 62 -6.12 4.89 -6.55
CA THR A 62 -5.98 4.34 -5.20
C THR A 62 -4.70 4.83 -4.54
N ASP A 63 -3.57 4.72 -5.23
CA ASP A 63 -2.25 5.12 -4.73
C ASP A 63 -2.16 6.64 -4.52
N LEU A 64 -2.86 7.44 -5.33
CA LEU A 64 -3.02 8.88 -5.11
C LEU A 64 -3.69 9.15 -3.76
N VAL A 65 -4.77 8.44 -3.43
CA VAL A 65 -5.45 8.60 -2.13
C VAL A 65 -4.55 8.16 -0.98
N VAL A 66 -3.82 7.04 -1.11
CA VAL A 66 -2.88 6.57 -0.08
C VAL A 66 -1.81 7.64 0.20
N THR A 67 -1.17 8.15 -0.85
CA THR A 67 -0.09 9.14 -0.74
C THR A 67 -0.60 10.50 -0.29
N PHE A 68 -1.80 10.90 -0.69
CA PHE A 68 -2.45 12.11 -0.18
C PHE A 68 -2.79 12.01 1.30
N LEU A 69 -3.38 10.89 1.76
CA LEU A 69 -3.69 10.70 3.18
C LEU A 69 -2.41 10.66 4.02
N GLN A 70 -1.33 10.04 3.53
CA GLN A 70 -0.04 10.10 4.21
C GLN A 70 0.48 11.54 4.32
N LEU A 71 0.34 12.34 3.26
CA LEU A 71 0.73 13.75 3.30
C LEU A 71 -0.03 14.51 4.40
N VAL A 72 -1.35 14.26 4.53
CA VAL A 72 -2.18 14.84 5.61
C VAL A 72 -1.67 14.41 6.99
N ILE A 73 -1.35 13.13 7.18
CA ILE A 73 -0.78 12.62 8.44
C ILE A 73 0.55 13.31 8.77
N SER A 74 1.43 13.50 7.79
CA SER A 74 2.68 14.24 7.98
C SER A 74 2.45 15.70 8.33
N VAL A 75 1.44 16.36 7.75
CA VAL A 75 1.05 17.73 8.13
C VAL A 75 0.51 17.78 9.56
N CYS A 76 -0.36 16.83 9.95
CA CYS A 76 -0.86 16.69 11.31
C CYS A 76 0.29 16.55 12.32
N TYR A 77 1.30 15.73 12.03
CA TYR A 77 2.48 15.61 12.87
C TYR A 77 3.25 16.92 13.03
N VAL A 78 3.44 17.67 11.92
CA VAL A 78 4.12 18.97 11.97
C VAL A 78 3.31 19.99 12.79
N LEU A 79 1.98 20.01 12.63
CA LEU A 79 1.10 20.89 13.40
C LEU A 79 1.16 20.57 14.91
N ASP A 80 1.19 19.30 15.27
CA ASP A 80 1.34 18.83 16.65
C ASP A 80 2.64 19.36 17.29
N LYS A 81 3.74 19.35 16.54
CA LYS A 81 5.05 19.84 17.02
C LYS A 81 5.15 21.37 17.07
N ILE A 82 4.48 22.09 16.17
CA ILE A 82 4.50 23.55 16.15
C ILE A 82 3.52 24.13 17.18
N TYR A 83 2.42 23.44 17.45
CA TYR A 83 1.34 23.89 18.33
C TYR A 83 0.97 22.84 19.39
N PRO A 84 1.90 22.44 20.27
CA PRO A 84 1.67 21.37 21.26
C PRO A 84 0.59 21.72 22.30
N ASP A 85 0.43 23.01 22.60
CA ASP A 85 -0.57 23.54 23.55
C ASP A 85 -1.89 23.91 22.88
N TYR A 86 -2.09 23.53 21.62
CA TYR A 86 -3.35 23.75 20.95
C TYR A 86 -4.38 22.77 21.49
N GLY A 87 -5.65 23.21 21.61
CA GLY A 87 -6.73 22.37 22.11
C GLY A 87 -7.06 21.15 21.23
N ILE A 88 -6.30 20.86 20.17
CA ILE A 88 -6.49 19.69 19.29
C ILE A 88 -5.21 18.87 19.29
N ASP A 89 -5.35 17.59 19.59
CA ASP A 89 -4.29 16.58 19.42
C ASP A 89 -4.18 16.24 17.93
N PHE A 90 -3.38 17.02 17.21
CA PHE A 90 -3.23 16.87 15.77
C PHE A 90 -2.65 15.50 15.42
N TRP A 91 -1.74 14.98 16.24
CA TRP A 91 -1.16 13.66 16.02
C TRP A 91 -2.21 12.55 16.12
N ALA A 92 -3.03 12.53 17.17
CA ALA A 92 -4.10 11.53 17.31
C ALA A 92 -5.13 11.63 16.18
N VAL A 93 -5.51 12.84 15.78
CA VAL A 93 -6.38 13.03 14.61
C VAL A 93 -5.72 12.46 13.35
N GLY A 94 -4.44 12.78 13.13
CA GLY A 94 -3.61 12.24 12.06
C GLY A 94 -3.66 10.71 11.99
N VAL A 95 -3.17 10.08 13.05
CA VAL A 95 -3.01 8.62 13.14
C VAL A 95 -4.35 7.91 13.05
N PHE A 96 -5.34 8.27 13.83
CA PHE A 96 -6.51 7.42 13.95
C PHE A 96 -7.62 7.77 12.97
N VAL A 97 -7.73 9.03 12.49
CA VAL A 97 -8.72 9.34 11.45
C VAL A 97 -8.21 8.91 10.09
N PHE A 98 -6.98 9.30 9.74
CA PHE A 98 -6.48 9.14 8.38
C PHE A 98 -5.69 7.86 8.16
N SER A 99 -4.99 7.30 9.16
CA SER A 99 -4.18 6.08 8.95
C SER A 99 -5.06 4.87 8.64
N TRP A 100 -6.22 4.72 9.29
CA TRP A 100 -7.18 3.65 8.98
C TRP A 100 -7.63 3.69 7.51
N ALA A 101 -8.07 4.85 7.03
CA ALA A 101 -8.44 5.03 5.62
C ALA A 101 -7.25 4.75 4.69
N ARG A 102 -6.06 5.28 5.00
CA ARG A 102 -4.85 5.04 4.21
C ARG A 102 -4.50 3.55 4.13
N TYR A 103 -4.57 2.84 5.25
CA TYR A 103 -4.32 1.40 5.34
C TYR A 103 -5.30 0.62 4.46
N MET A 104 -6.60 0.95 4.51
CA MET A 104 -7.63 0.37 3.66
C MET A 104 -7.34 0.56 2.16
N PHE A 105 -7.05 1.79 1.73
CA PHE A 105 -6.72 2.05 0.33
C PHE A 105 -5.43 1.34 -0.10
N PHE A 106 -4.44 1.20 0.79
CA PHE A 106 -3.25 0.42 0.51
C PHE A 106 -3.59 -1.06 0.20
N PHE A 107 -4.50 -1.70 0.96
CA PHE A 107 -4.93 -3.07 0.63
C PHE A 107 -5.72 -3.15 -0.67
N VAL A 108 -6.57 -2.17 -0.94
CA VAL A 108 -7.25 -2.08 -2.23
C VAL A 108 -6.24 -2.02 -3.37
N SER A 109 -5.18 -1.22 -3.25
CA SER A 109 -4.07 -1.14 -4.21
C SER A 109 -3.41 -2.51 -4.41
N GLY A 110 -3.14 -3.23 -3.32
CA GLY A 110 -2.66 -4.61 -3.34
C GLY A 110 -3.57 -5.56 -4.12
N TRP A 111 -4.87 -5.57 -3.82
CA TRP A 111 -5.86 -6.43 -4.49
C TRP A 111 -6.12 -6.07 -5.95
N ILE A 112 -6.03 -4.80 -6.32
CA ILE A 112 -6.04 -4.36 -7.73
C ILE A 112 -4.81 -4.94 -8.43
N THR A 113 -3.62 -4.82 -7.82
CA THR A 113 -2.37 -5.39 -8.37
C THR A 113 -2.47 -6.91 -8.53
N THR A 114 -3.07 -7.61 -7.56
CA THR A 114 -3.37 -9.05 -7.64
C THR A 114 -4.28 -9.36 -8.83
N THR A 115 -5.36 -8.59 -9.01
CA THR A 115 -6.30 -8.78 -10.13
C THR A 115 -5.61 -8.60 -11.48
N ILE A 116 -4.76 -7.57 -11.61
CA ILE A 116 -3.96 -7.34 -12.83
C ILE A 116 -3.00 -8.51 -13.07
N SER A 117 -2.39 -9.05 -12.01
CA SER A 117 -1.47 -10.18 -12.08
C SER A 117 -2.16 -11.46 -12.55
N ILE A 118 -3.33 -11.76 -11.99
CA ILE A 118 -4.17 -12.88 -12.41
C ILE A 118 -4.52 -12.73 -13.88
N GLU A 119 -5.00 -11.56 -14.33
CA GLU A 119 -5.29 -11.30 -15.74
C GLU A 119 -4.08 -11.63 -16.64
N ARG A 120 -2.87 -11.20 -16.25
CA ARG A 120 -1.66 -11.49 -17.03
C ARG A 120 -1.31 -12.98 -17.05
N CYS A 121 -1.49 -13.69 -15.94
CA CYS A 121 -1.32 -15.14 -15.91
C CYS A 121 -2.30 -15.82 -16.88
N PHE A 122 -3.58 -15.41 -16.90
CA PHE A 122 -4.54 -15.95 -17.87
C PHE A 122 -4.21 -15.58 -19.32
N CYS A 123 -3.65 -14.40 -19.60
CA CYS A 123 -3.17 -14.06 -20.94
C CYS A 123 -2.09 -15.04 -21.44
N VAL A 124 -1.30 -15.59 -20.54
CA VAL A 124 -0.26 -16.57 -20.84
C VAL A 124 -0.83 -17.97 -21.03
N VAL A 125 -1.71 -18.40 -20.11
CA VAL A 125 -2.22 -19.78 -20.08
C VAL A 125 -3.27 -20.00 -21.16
N SER A 126 -4.17 -19.03 -21.33
CA SER A 126 -5.35 -19.17 -22.16
C SER A 126 -5.72 -17.82 -22.82
N PRO A 127 -4.96 -17.39 -23.85
CA PRO A 127 -5.13 -16.08 -24.47
C PRO A 127 -6.49 -15.88 -25.17
N PHE A 128 -7.18 -16.96 -25.55
CA PHE A 128 -8.52 -16.88 -26.13
C PHE A 128 -9.58 -16.67 -25.04
N GLN A 129 -9.46 -17.33 -23.90
CA GLN A 129 -10.42 -17.18 -22.79
C GLN A 129 -10.17 -15.88 -22.02
N VAL A 130 -8.94 -15.35 -21.95
CA VAL A 130 -8.69 -14.12 -21.18
C VAL A 130 -9.52 -12.94 -21.70
N ARG A 131 -9.72 -12.84 -23.03
CA ARG A 131 -10.49 -11.74 -23.64
C ARG A 131 -11.99 -11.85 -23.38
N THR A 132 -12.49 -13.06 -23.15
CA THR A 132 -13.89 -13.31 -22.80
C THR A 132 -14.13 -13.22 -21.29
N ILE A 133 -13.15 -13.60 -20.48
CA ILE A 133 -13.21 -13.54 -19.02
C ILE A 133 -13.00 -12.09 -18.54
N PHE A 134 -11.88 -11.46 -18.92
CA PHE A 134 -11.46 -10.12 -18.48
C PHE A 134 -11.94 -9.04 -19.45
N THR A 135 -13.26 -8.85 -19.49
CA THR A 135 -13.84 -7.70 -20.20
C THR A 135 -13.74 -6.43 -19.37
N LYS A 136 -13.84 -5.25 -20.01
CA LYS A 136 -13.80 -3.95 -19.32
C LYS A 136 -14.85 -3.85 -18.21
N LYS A 137 -16.10 -4.23 -18.51
CA LYS A 137 -17.21 -4.16 -17.55
C LYS A 137 -16.96 -5.04 -16.32
N ARG A 138 -16.45 -6.25 -16.53
CA ARG A 138 -16.11 -7.17 -15.44
C ARG A 138 -14.92 -6.68 -14.61
N CYS A 139 -13.91 -6.10 -15.26
CA CYS A 139 -12.77 -5.48 -14.56
C CYS A 139 -13.23 -4.32 -13.66
N VAL A 140 -14.07 -3.40 -14.17
CA VAL A 140 -14.66 -2.32 -13.38
C VAL A 140 -15.48 -2.89 -12.21
N ALA A 141 -16.35 -3.87 -12.48
CA ALA A 141 -17.15 -4.50 -11.43
C ALA A 141 -16.28 -5.17 -10.34
N ALA A 142 -15.20 -5.86 -10.73
CA ALA A 142 -14.25 -6.46 -9.80
C ALA A 142 -13.55 -5.39 -8.94
N ILE A 143 -13.12 -4.28 -9.53
CA ILE A 143 -12.50 -3.16 -8.80
C ILE A 143 -13.49 -2.53 -7.81
N LEU A 144 -14.72 -2.26 -8.25
CA LEU A 144 -15.77 -1.72 -7.37
C LEU A 144 -16.11 -2.68 -6.23
N PHE A 145 -16.12 -3.99 -6.51
CA PHE A 145 -16.31 -5.01 -5.48
C PHE A 145 -15.16 -5.01 -4.47
N ILE A 146 -13.90 -4.91 -4.91
CA ILE A 146 -12.75 -4.78 -4.01
C ILE A 146 -12.92 -3.58 -3.09
N TYR A 147 -13.28 -2.40 -3.63
CA TYR A 147 -13.58 -1.23 -2.80
C TYR A 147 -14.71 -1.52 -1.82
N ALA A 148 -15.85 -2.04 -2.28
CA ALA A 148 -17.01 -2.28 -1.42
C ALA A 148 -16.68 -3.20 -0.24
N VAL A 149 -15.93 -4.29 -0.47
CA VAL A 149 -15.45 -5.18 0.60
C VAL A 149 -14.60 -4.42 1.61
N HIS A 150 -13.59 -3.69 1.16
CA HIS A 150 -12.66 -2.99 2.05
C HIS A 150 -13.30 -1.83 2.82
N PHE A 151 -14.21 -1.09 2.17
CA PHE A 151 -15.04 -0.08 2.83
C PHE A 151 -15.93 -0.73 3.89
N SER A 152 -16.61 -1.83 3.59
CA SER A 152 -17.49 -2.50 4.55
C SER A 152 -16.73 -2.98 5.80
N LEU A 153 -15.47 -3.40 5.63
CA LEU A 153 -14.62 -3.84 6.73
C LEU A 153 -14.16 -2.69 7.62
N ILE A 154 -14.01 -1.47 7.11
CA ILE A 154 -13.51 -0.34 7.91
C ILE A 154 -14.62 0.51 8.55
N VAL A 155 -15.86 0.39 8.10
CA VAL A 155 -17.00 1.10 8.71
C VAL A 155 -17.10 0.86 10.23
N PRO A 156 -16.95 -0.38 10.77
CA PRO A 156 -17.04 -0.62 12.20
C PRO A 156 -16.08 0.20 13.06
N ILE A 157 -14.80 0.38 12.64
CA ILE A 157 -13.83 1.14 13.45
C ILE A 157 -14.21 2.61 13.55
N TYR A 158 -14.71 3.19 12.46
CA TYR A 158 -15.20 4.58 12.47
C TYR A 158 -16.50 4.74 13.25
N ALA A 159 -17.32 3.70 13.37
CA ALA A 159 -18.55 3.74 14.15
C ALA A 159 -18.30 3.73 15.66
N VAL A 160 -17.25 3.04 16.12
CA VAL A 160 -16.89 2.95 17.54
C VAL A 160 -15.85 3.98 17.98
N GLN A 161 -15.13 4.61 17.04
CA GLN A 161 -14.16 5.66 17.31
C GLN A 161 -14.83 6.90 17.91
N LYS A 162 -14.35 7.33 19.08
CA LYS A 162 -14.85 8.52 19.78
C LYS A 162 -13.79 9.62 19.81
N LEU A 163 -14.07 10.71 19.10
CA LEU A 163 -13.32 11.96 19.12
C LEU A 163 -14.07 12.98 19.98
N ILE A 164 -13.55 13.27 21.17
CA ILE A 164 -14.20 14.17 22.13
C ILE A 164 -13.21 15.10 22.80
N TRP A 165 -13.72 16.20 23.35
CA TRP A 165 -12.97 17.05 24.27
C TRP A 165 -12.83 16.35 25.61
N THR A 166 -11.60 16.08 26.05
CA THR A 166 -11.31 15.47 27.35
C THR A 166 -10.19 16.22 28.06
N SER A 167 -10.12 16.09 29.38
CA SER A 167 -9.02 16.68 30.15
C SER A 167 -7.80 15.75 30.06
N THR A 168 -6.75 16.22 29.40
CA THR A 168 -5.45 15.55 29.35
C THR A 168 -4.54 16.18 30.39
N SER A 169 -3.87 15.34 31.18
CA SER A 169 -2.88 15.78 32.16
C SER A 169 -1.49 15.60 31.55
N SER A 170 -0.78 16.69 31.27
CA SER A 170 0.66 16.62 30.98
C SER A 170 1.44 16.72 32.29
N CYS A 171 2.28 15.72 32.57
CA CYS A 171 3.26 15.80 33.65
C CYS A 171 4.51 16.50 33.11
N GLU A 172 4.52 17.83 33.10
CA GLU A 172 5.79 18.55 33.04
C GLU A 172 6.41 18.54 34.43
N ASP A 173 7.47 17.74 34.56
CA ASP A 173 8.50 17.84 35.59
C ASP A 173 7.98 17.93 37.04
N ASN A 174 7.40 16.84 37.53
CA ASN A 174 7.15 16.50 38.95
C ASN A 174 6.50 17.55 39.89
N GLN A 175 6.04 18.71 39.43
CA GLN A 175 5.50 19.75 40.33
C GLN A 175 4.25 20.49 39.82
N THR A 176 3.89 20.40 38.54
CA THR A 176 2.65 21.02 38.03
C THR A 176 1.90 20.11 37.07
N VAL A 177 0.78 19.54 37.53
CA VAL A 177 -0.21 18.89 36.66
C VAL A 177 -1.05 19.99 36.03
N THR A 178 -0.73 20.37 34.80
CA THR A 178 -1.58 21.26 34.02
C THR A 178 -2.62 20.41 33.30
N SER A 179 -3.87 20.52 33.71
CA SER A 179 -5.00 19.87 33.05
C SER A 179 -5.47 20.75 31.88
N MET A 180 -5.18 20.33 30.64
CA MET A 180 -5.69 21.00 29.43
C MET A 180 -6.91 20.24 28.90
N PHE A 181 -7.91 20.97 28.37
CA PHE A 181 -8.98 20.35 27.59
C PHE A 181 -8.50 20.19 26.14
N THR A 182 -8.30 18.94 25.73
CA THR A 182 -7.79 18.58 24.41
C THR A 182 -8.82 17.74 23.67
N PHE A 183 -9.06 18.08 22.40
CA PHE A 183 -9.82 17.25 21.47
C PHE A 183 -8.92 16.12 20.97
N THR A 184 -9.17 14.91 21.46
CA THR A 184 -8.39 13.72 21.12
C THR A 184 -9.29 12.48 21.09
N ILE A 185 -8.68 11.31 20.90
CA ILE A 185 -9.37 10.02 20.83
C ILE A 185 -9.43 9.37 22.19
N VAL A 186 -10.61 8.83 22.48
CA VAL A 186 -10.83 7.99 23.66
C VAL A 186 -10.81 6.54 23.25
N PHE A 187 -9.88 5.79 23.83
CA PHE A 187 -9.77 4.34 23.67
C PHE A 187 -10.82 3.65 24.53
N THR A 188 -11.99 3.39 23.94
CA THR A 188 -13.02 2.54 24.55
C THR A 188 -12.66 1.06 24.37
N GLU A 189 -13.16 0.19 25.26
CA GLU A 189 -12.99 -1.27 25.10
C GLU A 189 -13.51 -1.75 23.74
N GLU A 190 -14.67 -1.25 23.31
CA GLU A 190 -15.25 -1.51 21.98
C GLU A 190 -14.31 -1.14 20.83
N PHE A 191 -13.62 0.01 20.92
CA PHE A 191 -12.68 0.45 19.90
C PHE A 191 -11.45 -0.48 19.83
N ILE A 192 -10.92 -0.86 20.98
CA ILE A 192 -9.77 -1.77 21.08
C ILE A 192 -10.12 -3.14 20.50
N ASP A 193 -11.28 -3.69 20.85
CA ASP A 193 -11.73 -4.99 20.35
C ASP A 193 -11.90 -4.99 18.82
N VAL A 194 -12.57 -3.95 18.28
CA VAL A 194 -12.73 -3.79 16.83
C VAL A 194 -11.38 -3.61 16.14
N GLN A 195 -10.47 -2.81 16.70
CA GLN A 195 -9.12 -2.62 16.17
C GLN A 195 -8.35 -3.95 16.10
N VAL A 196 -8.40 -4.77 17.15
CA VAL A 196 -7.73 -6.08 17.18
C VAL A 196 -8.31 -7.02 16.12
N ILE A 197 -9.64 -7.08 16.00
CA ILE A 197 -10.31 -7.89 14.98
C ILE A 197 -9.90 -7.44 13.58
N LEU A 198 -9.94 -6.14 13.29
CA LEU A 198 -9.57 -5.61 11.98
C LEU A 198 -8.10 -5.82 11.64
N ASN A 199 -7.21 -5.62 12.61
CA ASN A 199 -5.79 -5.91 12.42
C ASN A 199 -5.58 -7.38 12.04
N ASN A 200 -6.25 -8.32 12.71
CA ASN A 200 -6.16 -9.74 12.37
C ASN A 200 -6.74 -10.05 10.98
N VAL A 201 -7.91 -9.49 10.63
CA VAL A 201 -8.54 -9.71 9.32
C VAL A 201 -7.69 -9.13 8.19
N TYR A 202 -7.20 -7.91 8.33
CA TYR A 202 -6.34 -7.28 7.33
C TYR A 202 -4.99 -7.97 7.26
N ALA A 203 -4.26 -8.07 8.37
CA ALA A 203 -2.90 -8.58 8.38
C ALA A 203 -2.82 -10.05 7.95
N ILE A 204 -3.74 -10.90 8.42
CA ILE A 204 -3.63 -12.36 8.24
C ILE A 204 -4.50 -12.83 7.09
N ALA A 205 -5.80 -12.49 7.07
CA ALA A 205 -6.70 -13.09 6.09
C ALA A 205 -6.54 -12.48 4.69
N LEU A 206 -6.62 -11.16 4.57
CA LEU A 206 -6.63 -10.51 3.24
C LEU A 206 -5.24 -10.31 2.65
N SER A 207 -4.28 -9.87 3.48
CA SER A 207 -2.94 -9.53 3.00
C SER A 207 -2.13 -10.76 2.60
N VAL A 208 -2.08 -11.78 3.47
CA VAL A 208 -1.35 -13.03 3.19
C VAL A 208 -1.97 -13.73 1.98
N THR A 209 -3.30 -13.80 1.90
CA THR A 209 -3.99 -14.39 0.74
C THR A 209 -3.60 -13.69 -0.55
N SER A 210 -3.69 -12.35 -0.59
CA SER A 210 -3.29 -11.56 -1.76
C SER A 210 -1.82 -11.80 -2.12
N GLN A 211 -0.93 -11.85 -1.12
CA GLN A 211 0.50 -12.07 -1.34
C GLN A 211 0.81 -13.48 -1.87
N CYS A 212 0.15 -14.52 -1.36
CA CYS A 212 0.30 -15.88 -1.86
C CYS A 212 -0.11 -15.97 -3.34
N ILE A 213 -1.24 -15.36 -3.70
CA ILE A 213 -1.70 -15.31 -5.10
C ILE A 213 -0.69 -14.58 -5.98
N ILE A 214 -0.19 -13.43 -5.52
CA ILE A 214 0.83 -12.65 -6.23
C ILE A 214 2.11 -13.47 -6.46
N ILE A 215 2.61 -14.19 -5.46
CA ILE A 215 3.82 -15.00 -5.58
C ILE A 215 3.63 -16.11 -6.63
N VAL A 216 2.50 -16.82 -6.58
CA VAL A 216 2.16 -17.84 -7.58
C VAL A 216 2.09 -17.23 -8.99
N CYS A 217 1.41 -16.08 -9.13
CA CYS A 217 1.32 -15.36 -10.41
C CYS A 217 2.71 -14.93 -10.92
N THR A 218 3.58 -14.48 -10.02
CA THR A 218 4.95 -14.06 -10.33
C THR A 218 5.78 -15.19 -10.88
N ILE A 219 5.80 -16.33 -10.19
CA ILE A 219 6.52 -17.54 -10.60
C ILE A 219 6.04 -17.96 -11.99
N TRP A 220 4.72 -17.96 -12.19
CA TRP A 220 4.11 -18.31 -13.48
C TRP A 220 4.51 -17.36 -14.61
N MET A 221 4.41 -16.04 -14.38
CA MET A 221 4.82 -15.02 -15.36
C MET A 221 6.30 -15.13 -15.73
N ILE A 222 7.18 -15.37 -14.76
CA ILE A 222 8.62 -15.55 -15.00
C ILE A 222 8.87 -16.79 -15.86
N TYR A 223 8.24 -17.92 -15.51
CA TYR A 223 8.36 -19.16 -16.27
C TYR A 223 7.93 -18.96 -17.73
N SER A 224 6.78 -18.31 -17.93
CA SER A 224 6.26 -18.01 -19.26
C SER A 224 7.16 -17.12 -20.09
N LEU A 225 7.73 -16.06 -19.49
CA LEU A 225 8.67 -15.18 -20.16
C LEU A 225 9.92 -15.93 -20.60
N LYS A 226 10.45 -16.84 -19.76
CA LYS A 226 11.61 -17.69 -20.11
C LYS A 226 11.29 -18.70 -21.20
N SER A 227 10.12 -19.35 -21.12
CA SER A 227 9.66 -20.31 -22.13
C SER A 227 9.51 -19.63 -23.51
N SER A 228 8.84 -18.48 -23.57
CA SER A 228 8.67 -17.70 -24.80
C SER A 228 9.99 -17.22 -25.41
N ALA A 229 11.04 -17.03 -24.60
CA ALA A 229 12.36 -16.63 -25.08
C ALA A 229 13.15 -17.83 -25.66
N ARG A 230 13.05 -19.02 -25.06
CA ARG A 230 13.73 -20.24 -25.53
C ARG A 230 13.17 -20.73 -26.86
N VAL A 231 11.84 -20.75 -27.03
CA VAL A 231 11.20 -21.19 -28.27
C VAL A 231 11.68 -20.37 -29.48
N ARG A 232 11.93 -19.08 -29.33
CA ARG A 232 12.46 -18.23 -30.41
C ARG A 232 13.93 -18.50 -30.76
N VAL A 233 14.71 -19.01 -29.80
CA VAL A 233 16.11 -19.42 -30.05
C VAL A 233 16.12 -20.76 -30.78
N ASP A 234 15.23 -21.68 -30.40
CA ASP A 234 15.10 -23.01 -31.02
C ASP A 234 14.38 -22.98 -32.39
N GLU A 235 13.55 -21.98 -32.70
CA GLU A 235 12.98 -21.78 -34.05
C GLU A 235 14.07 -21.55 -35.12
N ASN A 236 15.28 -21.14 -34.73
CA ASN A 236 16.43 -21.10 -35.63
C ASN A 236 17.06 -22.50 -35.86
N GLN A 237 16.63 -23.56 -35.18
CA GLN A 237 17.24 -24.90 -35.27
C GLN A 237 16.31 -26.13 -35.32
N ALA A 238 15.03 -26.11 -34.95
CA ALA A 238 14.18 -27.30 -35.15
C ALA A 238 12.67 -27.04 -35.16
N ILE A 239 12.03 -27.47 -36.25
CA ILE A 239 10.67 -27.98 -36.31
C ILE A 239 10.61 -29.19 -35.36
N LEU A 240 9.51 -29.41 -34.64
CA LEU A 240 9.19 -30.58 -33.79
C LEU A 240 9.34 -30.39 -32.27
N THR A 241 8.56 -29.49 -31.67
CA THR A 241 7.67 -29.79 -30.53
C THR A 241 6.92 -28.52 -30.15
N LYS A 242 5.60 -28.46 -30.38
CA LYS A 242 4.78 -27.37 -29.86
C LYS A 242 4.63 -27.58 -28.35
N PRO A 243 5.19 -26.73 -27.48
CA PRO A 243 4.74 -26.71 -26.10
C PRO A 243 3.27 -26.26 -26.07
N ASN A 244 2.49 -26.73 -25.09
CA ASN A 244 1.12 -26.27 -24.82
C ASN A 244 1.02 -24.78 -24.41
N PHE A 245 2.11 -24.01 -24.56
CA PHE A 245 2.17 -22.57 -24.27
C PHE A 245 2.12 -21.78 -25.55
N THR A 246 1.22 -20.80 -25.61
CA THR A 246 1.18 -19.82 -26.69
C THR A 246 2.37 -18.87 -26.58
N VAL A 247 3.17 -18.77 -27.65
CA VAL A 247 4.26 -17.79 -27.73
C VAL A 247 3.68 -16.38 -27.59
N LEU A 248 4.17 -15.63 -26.60
CA LEU A 248 3.70 -14.27 -26.36
C LEU A 248 4.08 -13.33 -27.51
N SER A 249 3.13 -12.49 -27.94
CA SER A 249 3.45 -11.36 -28.80
C SER A 249 4.38 -10.38 -28.09
N GLU A 250 5.09 -9.54 -28.86
CA GLU A 250 5.99 -8.54 -28.25
C GLU A 250 5.26 -7.57 -27.33
N ARG A 251 4.02 -7.22 -27.70
CA ARG A 251 3.15 -6.36 -26.90
C ARG A 251 2.78 -7.02 -25.57
N GLU A 252 2.34 -8.27 -25.60
CA GLU A 252 1.98 -9.02 -24.39
C GLU A 252 3.19 -9.21 -23.48
N ARG A 253 4.35 -9.53 -24.06
CA ARG A 253 5.62 -9.64 -23.32
C ARG A 253 5.97 -8.35 -22.58
N ARG A 254 5.80 -7.18 -23.23
CA ARG A 254 6.03 -5.87 -22.57
C ARG A 254 5.04 -5.65 -21.43
N MET A 255 3.76 -5.98 -21.62
CA MET A 255 2.74 -5.86 -20.59
C MET A 255 3.03 -6.76 -19.38
N VAL A 256 3.44 -8.01 -19.62
CA VAL A 256 3.86 -8.95 -18.56
C VAL A 256 5.07 -8.41 -17.80
N LYS A 257 6.08 -7.85 -18.48
CA LYS A 257 7.24 -7.23 -17.81
C LYS A 257 6.84 -6.06 -16.91
N VAL A 258 5.94 -5.21 -17.37
CA VAL A 258 5.43 -4.07 -16.56
C VAL A 258 4.76 -4.60 -15.29
N VAL A 259 3.82 -5.55 -15.41
CA VAL A 259 3.10 -6.11 -14.26
C VAL A 259 4.05 -6.83 -13.31
N LEU A 260 5.02 -7.57 -13.85
CA LEU A 260 6.07 -8.21 -13.05
C LEU A 260 6.87 -7.17 -12.25
N GLY A 261 7.19 -6.01 -12.84
CA GLY A 261 7.84 -4.91 -12.14
C GLY A 261 7.01 -4.36 -10.98
N LEU A 262 5.71 -4.11 -11.20
CA LEU A 262 4.79 -3.65 -10.14
C LEU A 262 4.69 -4.66 -8.99
N VAL A 263 4.60 -5.94 -9.35
CA VAL A 263 4.47 -7.03 -8.39
C VAL A 263 5.75 -7.23 -7.57
N ILE A 264 6.92 -7.12 -8.20
CA ILE A 264 8.21 -7.20 -7.50
C ILE A 264 8.32 -6.03 -6.52
N LEU A 265 7.96 -4.81 -6.93
CA LEU A 265 7.94 -3.62 -6.07
C LEU A 265 6.99 -3.80 -4.87
N LEU A 266 5.76 -4.27 -5.12
CA LEU A 266 4.79 -4.53 -4.05
C LEU A 266 5.31 -5.60 -3.07
N THR A 267 5.87 -6.68 -3.62
CA THR A 267 6.40 -7.78 -2.81
C THR A 267 7.63 -7.35 -1.99
N SER A 268 8.55 -6.59 -2.57
CA SER A 268 9.74 -6.10 -1.85
C SER A 268 9.38 -5.14 -0.72
N CYS A 269 8.33 -4.35 -0.87
CA CYS A 269 7.82 -3.47 0.19
C CYS A 269 7.01 -4.24 1.24
N ASN A 270 6.27 -5.28 0.86
CA ASN A 270 5.43 -6.03 1.78
C ASN A 270 6.18 -7.09 2.62
N ILE A 271 7.25 -7.70 2.10
CA ILE A 271 8.06 -8.68 2.87
C ILE A 271 8.51 -8.11 4.24
N PRO A 272 9.18 -6.94 4.32
CA PRO A 272 9.57 -6.37 5.60
C PRO A 272 8.37 -6.01 6.49
N ARG A 273 7.23 -5.61 5.90
CA ARG A 273 5.99 -5.34 6.66
C ARG A 273 5.42 -6.59 7.30
N TYR A 274 5.41 -7.73 6.60
CA TYR A 274 4.99 -8.99 7.18
C TYR A 274 5.97 -9.46 8.26
N ALA A 275 7.27 -9.22 8.09
CA ALA A 275 8.24 -9.50 9.14
C ALA A 275 7.94 -8.67 10.41
N ILE A 276 7.63 -7.39 10.26
CA ILE A 276 7.20 -6.49 11.36
C ILE A 276 5.95 -7.04 12.05
N ILE A 277 4.94 -7.44 11.29
CA ILE A 277 3.72 -8.04 11.83
C ILE A 277 4.06 -9.32 12.62
N CYS A 278 4.90 -10.20 12.08
CA CYS A 278 5.37 -11.38 12.79
C CYS A 278 6.06 -11.01 14.11
N VAL A 279 6.97 -10.03 14.10
CA VAL A 279 7.62 -9.56 15.34
C VAL A 279 6.58 -9.07 16.35
N TYR A 280 5.58 -8.30 15.90
CA TYR A 280 4.51 -7.77 16.74
C TYR A 280 3.70 -8.86 17.45
N TYR A 281 3.36 -9.95 16.75
CA TYR A 281 2.55 -11.03 17.32
C TYR A 281 3.37 -12.08 18.07
N PHE A 282 4.61 -12.36 17.67
CA PHE A 282 5.42 -13.43 18.25
C PHE A 282 6.36 -12.98 19.37
N LEU A 283 6.69 -11.69 19.47
CA LEU A 283 7.55 -11.20 20.56
C LEU A 283 6.71 -11.02 21.85
N PRO A 284 6.96 -11.81 22.90
CA PRO A 284 6.21 -11.70 24.15
C PRO A 284 6.34 -10.31 24.75
N GLY A 285 5.21 -9.71 25.15
CA GLY A 285 5.19 -8.38 25.77
C GLY A 285 5.01 -7.22 24.79
N MET A 286 5.23 -7.40 23.48
CA MET A 286 5.01 -6.33 22.50
C MET A 286 3.53 -5.96 22.38
N ASN A 287 2.65 -6.97 22.31
CA ASN A 287 1.19 -6.77 22.36
C ASN A 287 0.68 -6.27 23.73
N ALA A 288 1.43 -6.51 24.81
CA ALA A 288 1.12 -6.05 26.16
C ALA A 288 1.70 -4.65 26.47
N GLY A 289 2.33 -3.99 25.48
CA GLY A 289 2.85 -2.63 25.60
C GLY A 289 4.24 -2.52 26.24
N SER A 290 4.95 -3.62 26.50
CA SER A 290 6.31 -3.61 27.09
C SER A 290 7.39 -3.05 26.16
N TYR A 291 7.10 -2.97 24.86
CA TYR A 291 7.99 -2.45 23.82
C TYR A 291 7.25 -1.45 22.92
N LYS A 292 6.62 -0.45 23.54
CA LYS A 292 5.75 0.50 22.84
C LYS A 292 6.52 1.30 21.79
N ASN A 293 7.68 1.84 22.15
CA ASN A 293 8.49 2.67 21.26
C ASN A 293 9.04 1.88 20.08
N LEU A 294 9.49 0.65 20.34
CA LEU A 294 9.91 -0.25 19.26
C LEU A 294 8.73 -0.59 18.34
N SER A 295 7.56 -0.93 18.89
CA SER A 295 6.36 -1.21 18.10
C SER A 295 5.99 -0.03 17.21
N ASP A 296 5.91 1.17 17.80
CA ASP A 296 5.66 2.43 17.11
C ASP A 296 6.63 2.67 15.95
N PHE A 297 7.93 2.51 16.20
CA PHE A 297 8.95 2.65 15.15
C PHE A 297 8.78 1.63 14.02
N LEU A 298 8.48 0.37 14.34
CA LEU A 298 8.26 -0.66 13.33
C LEU A 298 7.02 -0.35 12.47
N TRP A 299 5.94 0.17 13.07
CA TRP A 299 4.77 0.62 12.32
C TRP A 299 5.08 1.81 11.40
N ASP A 300 5.86 2.78 11.89
CA ASP A 300 6.35 3.91 11.09
C ASP A 300 7.14 3.45 9.85
N ILE A 301 8.01 2.44 10.02
CA ILE A 301 8.75 1.81 8.92
C ILE A 301 7.81 1.09 7.95
N SER A 302 6.81 0.36 8.47
CA SER A 302 5.81 -0.31 7.63
C SER A 302 5.03 0.70 6.78
N ASP A 303 4.69 1.84 7.35
CA ASP A 303 4.00 2.92 6.66
C ASP A 303 4.87 3.55 5.58
N LEU A 304 6.14 3.83 5.88
CA LEU A 304 7.10 4.31 4.90
C LEU A 304 7.19 3.37 3.69
N LEU A 305 7.28 2.06 3.92
CA LEU A 305 7.31 1.05 2.86
C LEU A 305 6.03 1.02 2.02
N SER A 306 4.87 1.26 2.65
CA SER A 306 3.59 1.35 1.93
C SER A 306 3.56 2.54 0.97
N VAL A 307 4.13 3.68 1.40
CA VAL A 307 4.20 4.92 0.62
C VAL A 307 5.18 4.76 -0.53
N ILE A 308 6.35 4.14 -0.29
CA ILE A 308 7.33 3.81 -1.34
C ILE A 308 6.67 2.99 -2.46
N ASN A 309 5.88 1.97 -2.11
CA ASN A 309 5.17 1.16 -3.09
C ASN A 309 4.21 2.03 -3.94
N CYS A 310 3.33 2.80 -3.27
CA CYS A 310 2.32 3.61 -3.94
C CYS A 310 2.91 4.79 -4.74
N SER A 311 4.08 5.30 -4.38
CA SER A 311 4.74 6.39 -5.11
C SER A 311 5.55 5.91 -6.33
N SER A 312 5.92 4.63 -6.37
CA SER A 312 6.96 4.15 -7.30
C SER A 312 6.43 3.52 -8.60
N ASN A 313 5.12 3.27 -8.70
CA ASN A 313 4.49 2.67 -9.88
C ASN A 313 4.76 3.43 -11.18
N PHE A 314 4.81 4.77 -11.12
CA PHE A 314 5.17 5.62 -12.26
C PHE A 314 6.55 5.28 -12.85
N PHE A 315 7.56 5.07 -12.00
CA PHE A 315 8.91 4.76 -12.48
C PHE A 315 8.96 3.39 -13.15
N VAL A 316 8.19 2.42 -12.66
CA VAL A 316 8.02 1.12 -13.32
C VAL A 316 7.44 1.30 -14.73
N TYR A 317 6.40 2.12 -14.89
CA TYR A 317 5.83 2.42 -16.20
C TYR A 317 6.80 3.16 -17.11
N LEU A 318 7.54 4.14 -16.58
CA LEU A 318 8.51 4.93 -17.34
C LEU A 318 9.64 4.04 -17.90
N LEU A 319 10.11 3.08 -17.09
CA LEU A 319 11.21 2.17 -17.46
C LEU A 319 10.75 1.06 -18.40
N LEU A 320 9.54 0.51 -18.19
CA LEU A 320 9.13 -0.74 -18.84
C LEU A 320 8.03 -0.58 -19.91
N ASN A 321 7.31 0.55 -19.96
CA ASN A 321 6.21 0.79 -20.88
C ASN A 321 6.55 1.88 -21.92
N VAL A 322 6.97 1.45 -23.12
CA VAL A 322 7.33 2.35 -24.23
C VAL A 322 6.18 3.27 -24.64
N ASN A 323 4.93 2.78 -24.63
CA ASN A 323 3.78 3.62 -25.00
C ASN A 323 3.52 4.69 -23.95
N PHE A 324 3.67 4.34 -22.67
CA PHE A 324 3.58 5.29 -21.57
C PHE A 324 4.62 6.40 -21.72
N LYS A 325 5.89 6.06 -21.98
CA LYS A 325 6.97 7.04 -22.19
C LYS A 325 6.68 8.00 -23.35
N LYS A 326 6.23 7.47 -24.50
CA LYS A 326 5.87 8.29 -25.67
C LYS A 326 4.71 9.24 -25.35
N THR A 327 3.66 8.74 -24.72
CA THR A 327 2.50 9.58 -24.37
C THR A 327 2.84 10.61 -23.29
N LEU A 328 3.69 10.27 -22.32
CA LEU A 328 4.17 11.23 -21.34
C LEU A 328 4.93 12.38 -22.01
N ALA A 329 5.83 12.09 -22.97
CA ALA A 329 6.53 13.13 -23.71
C ALA A 329 5.57 14.07 -24.47
N THR A 330 4.46 13.55 -25.00
CA THR A 330 3.44 14.39 -25.66
C THR A 330 2.58 15.22 -24.71
N LEU A 331 2.65 15.00 -23.40
CA LEU A 331 1.97 15.88 -22.42
C LEU A 331 2.79 17.14 -22.11
N PHE A 332 4.10 17.12 -22.40
CA PHE A 332 5.03 18.22 -22.13
C PHE A 332 5.48 18.97 -23.39
N ASN A 333 4.99 18.56 -24.56
CA ASN A 333 5.18 19.25 -25.85
C ASN A 333 3.89 19.94 -26.27
#